data_AF-A0A840YKE9-F1
#
_entry.id   AF-A0A840YKE9-F1
#
_cell.length_a   1.000
_cell.length_b   1.000
_cell.length_c   1.000
_cell.angle_alpha   90.00
_cell.angle_beta   90.00
_cell.angle_gamma   90.00
#
_symmetry.space_group_name_H-M   'P 1'
#
loop_
_entity.id
_entity.type
_entity.pdbx_description
1 polymer ?
#
loop_
_entity_poly.entity_id
_entity_poly.type
_entity_poly.pdbx_seq_one_letter_code
_entity_poly.pdbx_strand_id
1 'polypeptide(L)'
;MTPPARSFLAGLALLAALAAAPGARAQDPAAQGQLPGPGAVVGQAQRGAWFTGECTAPTAMLALSARGAARVPADGAGRLLRFTEARGLEGGWTVATARGAEAPRLMLRPAGDALETAEPGNKTRDDRLPGDAPVTRWQRCPATPLSFAAQGEGVAFLGAVEVLEAACGPGTGAVADCAAALVRVGDVSGDNLLGTAELARLFRGAAWLLSLQAEAAPELSGLANSAGVVGGVAGARLMMESLDYDGDGRLSARELGQDRAALATGGEARGRPLALERLSEGAALLRGIVEGLLGSE
;
A
#
# COMPACT_ATOMS: atom_id res chain seq x y z
N MET A 1 8.21 9.47 40.92
CA MET A 1 7.61 10.00 39.69
C MET A 1 8.64 9.87 38.58
N THR A 2 8.59 8.77 37.83
CA THR A 2 9.47 8.42 36.71
C THR A 2 8.83 8.90 35.40
N PRO A 3 9.59 9.48 34.44
CA PRO A 3 8.99 10.03 33.23
C PRO A 3 8.69 8.93 32.18
N PRO A 4 7.67 9.12 31.32
CA PRO A 4 7.21 8.16 30.31
C PRO A 4 8.06 8.22 29.01
N ALA A 5 9.38 8.35 29.10
CA ALA A 5 10.25 8.48 27.93
C ALA A 5 10.47 7.14 27.17
N ARG A 6 10.21 6.00 27.83
CA ARG A 6 10.47 4.66 27.26
C ARG A 6 9.47 4.23 26.18
N SER A 7 8.24 4.75 26.19
CA SER A 7 7.21 4.36 25.23
C SER A 7 7.36 5.03 23.85
N PHE A 8 8.05 6.18 23.79
CA PHE A 8 8.25 6.92 22.54
C PHE A 8 9.39 6.31 21.69
N LEU A 9 10.42 5.76 22.35
CA LEU A 9 11.58 5.16 21.69
C LEU A 9 11.28 3.78 21.08
N ALA A 10 10.38 3.00 21.68
CA ALA A 10 9.93 1.72 21.11
C ALA A 10 9.16 1.91 19.77
N GLY A 11 8.45 3.04 19.62
CA GLY A 11 7.74 3.37 18.37
C GLY A 11 8.67 3.73 17.21
N LEU A 12 9.80 4.39 17.51
CA LEU A 12 10.80 4.78 16.50
C LEU A 12 11.63 3.59 16.00
N ALA A 13 11.96 2.64 16.89
CA ALA A 13 12.65 1.40 16.52
C ALA A 13 11.79 0.50 15.61
N LEU A 14 10.47 0.49 15.78
CA LEU A 14 9.55 -0.26 14.92
C LEU A 14 9.41 0.38 13.52
N LEU A 15 9.43 1.70 13.43
CA LEU A 15 9.48 2.45 12.16
C LEU A 15 10.81 2.20 11.41
N ALA A 16 11.94 2.15 12.13
CA ALA A 16 13.22 1.79 11.54
C ALA A 16 13.28 0.31 11.10
N ALA A 17 12.65 -0.62 11.85
CA ALA A 17 12.56 -2.02 11.48
C ALA A 17 11.65 -2.29 10.26
N LEU A 18 10.61 -1.47 10.07
CA LEU A 18 9.77 -1.49 8.87
C LEU A 18 10.47 -0.89 7.65
N ALA A 19 11.37 0.08 7.84
CA ALA A 19 12.24 0.60 6.78
C ALA A 19 13.44 -0.33 6.48
N ALA A 20 13.87 -1.12 7.46
CA ALA A 20 14.97 -2.08 7.36
C ALA A 20 14.46 -3.52 7.19
N ALA A 21 13.46 -3.72 6.32
CA ALA A 21 13.11 -5.07 5.86
C ALA A 21 14.41 -5.75 5.38
N PRO A 22 14.81 -6.90 5.98
CA PRO A 22 16.05 -7.57 5.61
C PRO A 22 15.99 -7.84 4.12
N GLY A 23 17.03 -7.38 3.42
CA GLY A 23 17.11 -7.34 1.96
C GLY A 23 16.44 -8.55 1.34
N ALA A 24 15.32 -8.29 0.66
CA ALA A 24 14.82 -9.18 -0.36
C ALA A 24 16.04 -9.58 -1.19
N ARG A 25 16.38 -10.87 -1.18
CA ARG A 25 17.47 -11.44 -1.98
C ARG A 25 17.38 -10.81 -3.37
N ALA A 26 18.49 -10.22 -3.83
CA ALA A 26 18.61 -9.58 -5.13
C ALA A 26 17.90 -10.43 -6.20
N GLN A 27 16.69 -9.99 -6.58
CA GLN A 27 15.97 -10.54 -7.71
C GLN A 27 16.70 -10.03 -8.96
N ASP A 28 17.00 -10.96 -9.87
CA ASP A 28 17.67 -10.66 -11.13
C ASP A 28 17.01 -9.45 -11.83
N PRO A 29 17.77 -8.38 -12.12
CA PRO A 29 17.25 -7.22 -12.84
C PRO A 29 16.81 -7.57 -14.28
N ALA A 30 17.16 -8.75 -14.78
CA ALA A 30 16.75 -9.25 -16.09
C ALA A 30 15.27 -9.66 -16.19
N ALA A 31 14.54 -9.78 -15.07
CA ALA A 31 13.10 -10.09 -15.06
C ALA A 31 12.18 -8.84 -15.05
N GLN A 32 12.73 -7.63 -15.15
CA GLN A 32 11.97 -6.37 -15.22
C GLN A 32 11.54 -5.98 -16.64
N GLY A 33 11.60 -6.91 -17.60
CA GLY A 33 11.23 -6.68 -18.99
C GLY A 33 9.72 -6.64 -19.19
N GLN A 34 9.25 -5.54 -19.79
CA GLN A 34 7.89 -5.28 -20.25
C GLN A 34 6.87 -4.95 -19.14
N LEU A 35 6.53 -3.66 -19.02
CA LEU A 35 5.23 -3.27 -18.50
C LEU A 35 4.16 -4.02 -19.33
N PRO A 36 3.20 -4.73 -18.71
CA PRO A 36 2.13 -5.37 -19.46
C PRO A 36 1.47 -4.31 -20.35
N GLY A 37 1.19 -4.66 -21.61
CA GLY A 37 0.33 -3.84 -22.47
C GLY A 37 -1.02 -3.59 -21.78
N PRO A 38 -1.96 -2.85 -22.39
CA PRO A 38 -3.31 -2.67 -21.86
C PRO A 38 -4.08 -4.00 -21.91
N GLY A 39 -3.67 -4.95 -21.06
CA GLY A 39 -4.33 -6.21 -20.80
C GLY A 39 -5.68 -5.90 -20.18
N ALA A 40 -6.64 -6.78 -20.42
CA ALA A 40 -7.96 -6.61 -19.86
C ALA A 40 -7.84 -6.45 -18.33
N VAL A 41 -8.49 -5.43 -17.81
CA VAL A 41 -8.61 -5.20 -16.36
C VAL A 41 -9.91 -5.81 -15.88
N VAL A 42 -10.04 -6.03 -14.56
CA VAL A 42 -11.33 -6.43 -13.98
C VAL A 42 -12.40 -5.38 -14.34
N GLY A 43 -13.57 -5.83 -14.81
CA GLY A 43 -14.64 -4.93 -15.26
C GLY A 43 -15.20 -4.07 -14.13
N GLN A 44 -15.59 -2.82 -14.41
CA GLN A 44 -16.05 -1.87 -13.39
C GLN A 44 -17.21 -2.41 -12.53
N ALA A 45 -18.16 -3.14 -13.14
CA ALA A 45 -19.30 -3.74 -12.43
C ALA A 45 -18.89 -4.77 -11.37
N GLN A 46 -17.73 -5.44 -11.56
CA GLN A 46 -17.20 -6.43 -10.63
C GLN A 46 -16.42 -5.78 -9.49
N ARG A 47 -16.00 -4.51 -9.59
CA ARG A 47 -15.15 -3.86 -8.57
C ARG A 47 -15.94 -3.49 -7.31
N GLY A 48 -15.21 -3.17 -6.24
CA GLY A 48 -15.72 -2.76 -4.93
C GLY A 48 -15.68 -3.89 -3.91
N ALA A 49 -16.39 -3.67 -2.79
CA ALA A 49 -16.49 -4.64 -1.71
C ALA A 49 -17.62 -5.64 -1.96
N TRP A 50 -17.32 -6.91 -1.69
CA TRP A 50 -18.21 -8.06 -1.74
C TRP A 50 -18.06 -8.88 -0.46
N PHE A 51 -19.10 -9.61 -0.06
CA PHE A 51 -19.11 -10.33 1.21
C PHE A 51 -19.62 -11.76 1.04
N THR A 52 -19.15 -12.69 1.88
CA THR A 52 -19.77 -14.01 2.06
C THR A 52 -20.48 -14.09 3.40
N GLY A 53 -21.47 -14.99 3.51
CA GLY A 53 -22.36 -15.08 4.68
C GLY A 53 -23.51 -14.08 4.60
N GLU A 54 -24.19 -13.86 5.73
CA GLU A 54 -25.28 -12.87 5.82
C GLU A 54 -24.71 -11.46 6.04
N CYS A 55 -25.37 -10.41 5.56
CA CYS A 55 -24.86 -9.04 5.76
C CYS A 55 -24.81 -8.59 7.22
N THR A 56 -25.59 -9.21 8.11
CA THR A 56 -25.56 -9.01 9.56
C THR A 56 -24.43 -9.75 10.26
N ALA A 57 -23.91 -10.81 9.64
CA ALA A 57 -22.84 -11.66 10.18
C ALA A 57 -21.97 -12.22 9.03
N PRO A 58 -21.25 -11.35 8.30
CA PRO A 58 -20.44 -11.79 7.16
C PRO A 58 -19.22 -12.56 7.64
N THR A 59 -18.85 -13.60 6.89
CA THR A 59 -17.70 -14.46 7.21
C THR A 59 -16.41 -14.04 6.50
N ALA A 60 -16.51 -13.26 5.42
CA ALA A 60 -15.37 -12.70 4.71
C ALA A 60 -15.77 -11.49 3.86
N MET A 61 -14.79 -10.66 3.54
CA MET A 61 -14.87 -9.59 2.56
C MET A 61 -13.87 -9.84 1.41
N LEU A 62 -14.30 -9.57 0.19
CA LEU A 62 -13.45 -9.43 -1.00
C LEU A 62 -13.54 -7.99 -1.49
N ALA A 63 -12.44 -7.26 -1.38
CA ALA A 63 -12.29 -5.95 -2.00
C ALA A 63 -11.57 -6.10 -3.35
N LEU A 64 -12.29 -5.82 -4.44
CA LEU A 64 -11.82 -6.02 -5.81
C LEU A 64 -11.60 -4.67 -6.51
N SER A 65 -10.40 -4.43 -7.02
CA SER A 65 -10.04 -3.26 -7.82
C SER A 65 -9.77 -3.66 -9.28
N ALA A 66 -9.26 -2.75 -10.12
CA ALA A 66 -9.01 -3.09 -11.53
C ALA A 66 -7.86 -4.09 -11.69
N ARG A 67 -6.87 -4.03 -10.79
CA ARG A 67 -5.60 -4.74 -10.80
C ARG A 67 -5.27 -5.43 -9.47
N GLY A 68 -6.24 -5.65 -8.60
CA GLY A 68 -6.00 -6.42 -7.40
C GLY A 68 -7.25 -6.91 -6.68
N ALA A 69 -7.05 -7.86 -5.80
CA ALA A 69 -8.05 -8.39 -4.89
C ALA A 69 -7.46 -8.52 -3.49
N ALA A 70 -8.16 -7.98 -2.49
CA ALA A 70 -7.87 -8.23 -1.09
C ALA A 70 -8.99 -9.08 -0.50
N ARG A 71 -8.65 -10.28 -0.03
CA ARG A 71 -9.57 -11.16 0.68
C ARG A 71 -9.27 -11.05 2.18
N VAL A 72 -10.28 -10.66 2.95
CA VAL A 72 -10.20 -10.45 4.39
C VAL A 72 -11.24 -11.34 5.05
N PRO A 73 -10.87 -12.50 5.63
CA PRO A 73 -11.83 -13.29 6.40
C PRO A 73 -12.21 -12.54 7.69
N ALA A 74 -13.36 -12.87 8.26
CA ALA A 74 -13.76 -12.34 9.58
C ALA A 74 -12.77 -12.81 10.66
N ASP A 75 -12.30 -14.05 10.51
CA ASP A 75 -11.29 -14.69 11.35
C ASP A 75 -10.15 -15.22 10.46
N GLY A 76 -8.91 -14.88 10.78
CA GLY A 76 -7.74 -15.37 10.06
C GLY A 76 -6.91 -14.29 9.37
N ALA A 77 -5.86 -14.72 8.67
CA ALA A 77 -5.00 -13.84 7.89
C ALA A 77 -5.69 -13.42 6.59
N GLY A 78 -5.60 -12.14 6.26
CA GLY A 78 -6.01 -11.64 4.96
C GLY A 78 -4.94 -11.90 3.90
N ARG A 79 -5.32 -11.80 2.63
CA ARG A 79 -4.43 -12.02 1.48
C ARG A 79 -4.65 -10.96 0.41
N LEU A 80 -3.55 -10.44 -0.12
CA LEU A 80 -3.55 -9.53 -1.27
C LEU A 80 -3.05 -10.23 -2.53
N LEU A 81 -3.83 -10.14 -3.61
CA LEU A 81 -3.42 -10.50 -4.97
C LEU A 81 -3.26 -9.21 -5.79
N ARG A 82 -2.07 -8.96 -6.34
CA ARG A 82 -1.81 -7.86 -7.30
C ARG A 82 -1.69 -8.43 -8.71
N PHE A 83 -2.70 -8.16 -9.53
CA PHE A 83 -2.83 -8.72 -10.86
C PHE A 83 -1.82 -8.08 -11.83
N THR A 84 -1.09 -8.92 -12.55
CA THR A 84 -0.25 -8.51 -13.68
C THR A 84 -1.00 -8.55 -14.99
N GLU A 85 -1.99 -9.43 -15.07
CA GLU A 85 -2.79 -9.66 -16.27
C GLU A 85 -4.20 -10.07 -15.84
N ALA A 86 -5.20 -9.64 -16.60
CA ALA A 86 -6.47 -10.35 -16.64
C ALA A 86 -6.92 -10.55 -18.09
N ARG A 87 -7.69 -11.61 -18.33
CA ARG A 87 -8.23 -11.96 -19.64
C ARG A 87 -9.58 -12.65 -19.50
N GLY A 88 -10.46 -12.41 -20.47
CA GLY A 88 -11.74 -13.12 -20.57
C GLY A 88 -11.55 -14.57 -21.02
N LEU A 89 -12.43 -15.44 -20.56
CA LEU A 89 -12.58 -16.84 -20.93
C LEU A 89 -14.02 -17.12 -21.34
N GLU A 90 -14.25 -18.29 -21.94
CA GLU A 90 -15.59 -18.78 -22.22
C GLU A 90 -16.42 -18.95 -20.92
N GLY A 91 -17.74 -18.90 -21.04
CA GLY A 91 -18.64 -19.01 -19.89
C GLY A 91 -18.67 -17.78 -18.97
N GLY A 92 -18.17 -16.63 -19.45
CA GLY A 92 -18.24 -15.34 -18.74
C GLY A 92 -17.22 -15.17 -17.63
N TRP A 93 -16.23 -16.04 -17.54
CA TRP A 93 -15.14 -15.93 -16.57
C TRP A 93 -14.09 -14.93 -17.03
N THR A 94 -13.56 -14.15 -16.10
CA THR A 94 -12.31 -13.42 -16.22
C THR A 94 -11.29 -14.12 -15.35
N VAL A 95 -10.14 -14.50 -15.90
CA VAL A 95 -9.01 -15.00 -15.12
C VAL A 95 -7.99 -13.88 -14.93
N ALA A 96 -7.66 -13.58 -13.68
CA ALA A 96 -6.63 -12.63 -13.29
C ALA A 96 -5.45 -13.39 -12.68
N THR A 97 -4.23 -13.12 -13.17
CA THR A 97 -3.00 -13.74 -12.70
C THR A 97 -2.22 -12.71 -11.89
N ALA A 98 -1.76 -13.09 -10.69
CA ALA A 98 -1.00 -12.23 -9.80
C ALA A 98 0.50 -12.62 -9.76
N ARG A 99 1.35 -11.68 -9.34
CA ARG A 99 2.74 -12.01 -8.97
C ARG A 99 2.79 -12.78 -7.66
N GLY A 100 3.76 -13.67 -7.51
CA GLY A 100 3.99 -14.41 -6.28
C GLY A 100 4.51 -15.82 -6.56
N ALA A 101 4.78 -16.57 -5.48
CA ALA A 101 5.07 -17.99 -5.60
C ALA A 101 3.92 -18.68 -6.35
N GLU A 102 4.26 -19.44 -7.39
CA GLU A 102 3.31 -20.20 -8.21
C GLU A 102 2.28 -19.38 -9.03
N ALA A 103 2.46 -18.05 -9.16
CA ALA A 103 1.62 -17.15 -9.95
C ALA A 103 0.11 -17.37 -9.73
N PRO A 104 -0.42 -17.03 -8.54
CA PRO A 104 -1.78 -17.36 -8.17
C PRO A 104 -2.80 -16.75 -9.14
N ARG A 105 -3.83 -17.53 -9.45
CA ARG A 105 -4.91 -17.17 -10.37
C ARG A 105 -6.21 -16.99 -9.61
N LEU A 106 -6.89 -15.88 -9.85
CA LEU A 106 -8.25 -15.63 -9.38
C LEU A 106 -9.17 -15.56 -10.60
N MET A 107 -10.15 -16.45 -10.66
CA MET A 107 -11.23 -16.39 -11.64
C MET A 107 -12.42 -15.65 -11.05
N LEU A 108 -13.08 -14.84 -11.88
CA LEU A 108 -14.18 -13.95 -11.50
C LEU A 108 -15.29 -14.04 -12.55
N ARG A 109 -16.57 -14.17 -12.17
CA ARG A 109 -17.68 -13.95 -13.11
C ARG A 109 -18.87 -13.27 -12.43
N PRO A 110 -19.61 -12.42 -13.14
CA PRO A 110 -20.92 -11.96 -12.66
C PRO A 110 -21.87 -13.15 -12.51
N ALA A 111 -22.71 -13.14 -11.47
CA ALA A 111 -23.69 -14.18 -11.20
C ALA A 111 -25.02 -13.58 -10.73
N GLY A 112 -25.62 -12.75 -11.59
CA GLY A 112 -26.77 -11.91 -11.25
C GLY A 112 -26.32 -10.66 -10.49
N ASP A 113 -26.86 -10.47 -9.30
CA ASP A 113 -26.48 -9.44 -8.32
C ASP A 113 -25.23 -9.82 -7.49
N ALA A 114 -24.75 -11.04 -7.65
CA ALA A 114 -23.59 -11.59 -6.97
C ALA A 114 -22.34 -11.62 -7.86
N LEU A 115 -21.19 -11.84 -7.22
CA LEU A 115 -19.93 -12.19 -7.86
C LEU A 115 -19.59 -13.64 -7.51
N GLU A 116 -19.14 -14.42 -8.47
CA GLU A 116 -18.56 -15.74 -8.21
C GLU A 116 -17.06 -15.71 -8.46
N THR A 117 -16.31 -16.38 -7.59
CA THR A 117 -14.86 -16.51 -7.73
C THR A 117 -14.40 -17.96 -7.56
N ALA A 118 -13.34 -18.32 -8.25
CA ALA A 118 -12.61 -19.58 -8.01
C ALA A 118 -11.11 -19.30 -8.01
N GLU A 119 -10.35 -20.07 -7.22
CA GLU A 119 -8.88 -20.04 -7.20
C GLU A 119 -8.33 -21.39 -7.70
N PRO A 120 -8.14 -21.55 -9.02
CA PRO A 120 -7.62 -22.78 -9.60
C PRO A 120 -6.18 -23.06 -9.13
N GLY A 121 -5.88 -24.33 -8.86
CA GLY A 121 -4.52 -24.74 -8.53
C GLY A 121 -3.54 -24.37 -9.65
N ASN A 122 -2.30 -24.01 -9.31
CA ASN A 122 -1.25 -23.57 -10.24
C ASN A 122 -1.01 -24.50 -11.44
N LYS A 123 -1.19 -25.82 -11.25
CA LYS A 123 -1.00 -26.85 -12.29
C LYS A 123 -2.26 -27.10 -13.14
N THR A 124 -3.36 -26.42 -12.87
CA THR A 124 -4.59 -26.54 -13.69
C THR A 124 -4.33 -25.98 -15.08
N ARG A 125 -4.54 -26.79 -16.11
CA ARG A 125 -4.40 -26.36 -17.50
C ARG A 125 -5.43 -25.30 -17.86
N ASP A 126 -5.04 -24.35 -18.70
CA ASP A 126 -5.88 -23.21 -19.09
C ASP A 126 -7.18 -23.60 -19.79
N ASP A 127 -7.16 -24.66 -20.60
CA ASP A 127 -8.34 -25.21 -21.30
C ASP A 127 -9.30 -25.97 -20.37
N ARG A 128 -8.91 -26.19 -19.11
CA ARG A 128 -9.73 -26.86 -18.10
C ARG A 128 -10.21 -25.94 -17.00
N LEU A 129 -9.90 -24.64 -17.07
CA LEU A 129 -10.33 -23.68 -16.05
C LEU A 129 -11.87 -23.58 -15.96
N PRO A 130 -12.48 -23.48 -14.76
CA PRO A 130 -11.84 -23.39 -13.44
C PRO A 130 -11.36 -24.73 -12.84
N GLY A 131 -11.60 -25.86 -13.52
CA GLY A 131 -11.31 -27.20 -13.04
C GLY A 131 -12.22 -27.59 -11.89
N ASP A 132 -11.67 -28.32 -10.91
CA ASP A 132 -12.38 -28.71 -9.68
C ASP A 132 -12.28 -27.66 -8.57
N ALA A 133 -11.85 -26.44 -8.89
CA ALA A 133 -11.69 -25.36 -7.92
C ALA A 133 -13.06 -24.97 -7.32
N PRO A 134 -13.18 -24.88 -5.99
CA PRO A 134 -14.44 -24.52 -5.36
C PRO A 134 -14.84 -23.09 -5.73
N VAL A 135 -16.11 -22.92 -6.11
CA VAL A 135 -16.69 -21.62 -6.42
C VAL A 135 -17.20 -20.97 -5.13
N THR A 136 -16.69 -19.79 -4.83
CA THR A 136 -17.21 -18.92 -3.76
C THR A 136 -18.17 -17.90 -4.36
N ARG A 137 -19.38 -17.81 -3.82
CA ARG A 137 -20.37 -16.78 -4.18
C ARG A 137 -20.31 -15.63 -3.18
N TRP A 138 -20.26 -14.41 -3.68
CA TRP A 138 -20.18 -13.18 -2.91
C TRP A 138 -21.35 -12.26 -3.23
N GLN A 139 -21.84 -11.53 -2.23
CA GLN A 139 -22.94 -10.60 -2.37
C GLN A 139 -22.53 -9.18 -2.00
N ARG A 140 -23.28 -8.18 -2.47
CA ARG A 140 -23.18 -6.83 -1.94
C ARG A 140 -24.06 -6.71 -0.70
N CYS A 141 -23.63 -5.88 0.24
CA CYS A 141 -24.45 -5.49 1.38
C CYS A 141 -24.92 -4.04 1.23
N PRO A 142 -26.16 -3.69 1.64
CA PRO A 142 -26.67 -2.32 1.53
C PRO A 142 -25.82 -1.29 2.31
N ALA A 143 -25.18 -1.73 3.39
CA ALA A 143 -24.18 -1.00 4.14
C ALA A 143 -22.99 -1.91 4.42
N THR A 144 -21.80 -1.31 4.60
CA THR A 144 -20.61 -2.04 5.04
C THR A 144 -20.88 -2.64 6.42
N PRO A 145 -20.76 -3.96 6.60
CA PRO A 145 -20.93 -4.59 7.90
C PRO A 145 -19.90 -4.07 8.91
N LEU A 146 -20.32 -3.88 10.16
CA LEU A 146 -19.48 -3.25 11.19
C LEU A 146 -18.17 -4.01 11.46
N SER A 147 -18.20 -5.35 11.37
CA SER A 147 -17.01 -6.21 11.50
C SER A 147 -15.92 -5.89 10.47
N PHE A 148 -16.28 -5.29 9.33
CA PHE A 148 -15.37 -4.89 8.27
C PHE A 148 -15.23 -3.36 8.12
N ALA A 149 -15.88 -2.55 8.97
CA ALA A 149 -15.83 -1.08 8.84
C ALA A 149 -14.40 -0.53 8.98
N ALA A 150 -13.57 -1.14 9.84
CA ALA A 150 -12.17 -0.77 10.02
C ALA A 150 -11.30 -0.99 8.76
N GLN A 151 -11.78 -1.76 7.78
CA GLN A 151 -11.08 -2.02 6.54
C GLN A 151 -11.26 -0.88 5.51
N GLY A 152 -12.16 0.07 5.76
CA GLY A 152 -12.58 1.06 4.77
C GLY A 152 -11.44 1.90 4.20
N GLU A 153 -10.50 2.33 5.03
CA GLU A 153 -9.32 3.09 4.57
C GLU A 153 -8.38 2.23 3.72
N GLY A 154 -8.16 0.97 4.12
CA GLY A 154 -7.36 0.01 3.36
C GLY A 154 -7.95 -0.29 1.99
N VAL A 155 -9.27 -0.52 1.93
CA VAL A 155 -10.00 -0.75 0.67
C VAL A 155 -9.95 0.48 -0.24
N ALA A 156 -10.11 1.69 0.32
CA ALA A 156 -9.95 2.92 -0.46
C ALA A 156 -8.51 3.07 -1.00
N PHE A 157 -7.52 2.75 -0.18
CA PHE A 157 -6.12 2.83 -0.55
C PHE A 157 -5.72 1.78 -1.59
N LEU A 158 -6.36 0.61 -1.63
CA LEU A 158 -6.16 -0.39 -2.70
C LEU A 158 -6.43 0.21 -4.10
N GLY A 159 -7.49 1.02 -4.23
CA GLY A 159 -7.75 1.77 -5.46
C GLY A 159 -6.76 2.90 -5.69
N ALA A 160 -6.35 3.61 -4.62
CA ALA A 160 -5.35 4.66 -4.69
C ALA A 160 -4.00 4.16 -5.25
N VAL A 161 -3.58 2.95 -4.88
CA VAL A 161 -2.35 2.34 -5.41
C VAL A 161 -2.37 2.25 -6.93
N GLU A 162 -3.51 1.97 -7.57
CA GLU A 162 -3.58 1.88 -9.03
C GLU A 162 -3.41 3.25 -9.69
N VAL A 163 -3.96 4.29 -9.06
CA VAL A 163 -3.79 5.68 -9.49
C VAL A 163 -2.34 6.13 -9.33
N LEU A 164 -1.70 5.74 -8.21
CA LEU A 164 -0.30 6.02 -7.94
C LEU A 164 0.63 5.23 -8.87
N GLU A 165 0.37 3.95 -9.13
CA GLU A 165 1.14 3.13 -10.07
C GLU A 165 1.13 3.73 -11.48
N ALA A 166 0.00 4.27 -11.93
CA ALA A 166 -0.10 4.91 -13.24
C ALA A 166 0.76 6.20 -13.32
N ALA A 167 0.79 7.00 -12.25
CA ALA A 167 1.44 8.32 -12.23
C ALA A 167 2.91 8.28 -11.75
N CYS A 168 3.25 7.35 -10.86
CA CYS A 168 4.55 7.22 -10.21
C CYS A 168 5.36 6.02 -10.75
N GLY A 169 4.79 5.27 -11.69
CA GLY A 169 5.42 4.08 -12.27
C GLY A 169 6.71 4.43 -13.02
N PRO A 170 7.73 3.54 -13.00
CA PRO A 170 8.92 3.72 -13.81
C PRO A 170 8.56 3.90 -15.29
N GLY A 171 8.99 5.03 -15.87
CA GLY A 171 8.76 5.34 -17.29
C GLY A 171 7.34 5.78 -17.66
N THR A 172 6.44 6.02 -16.70
CA THR A 172 5.05 6.43 -17.01
C THR A 172 4.72 7.87 -16.63
N GLY A 173 5.38 8.47 -15.64
CA GLY A 173 5.06 9.84 -15.21
C GLY A 173 6.27 10.65 -14.70
N ALA A 174 6.12 11.97 -14.71
CA ALA A 174 7.07 12.87 -14.07
C ALA A 174 6.81 12.95 -12.56
N VAL A 175 7.80 13.41 -11.79
CA VAL A 175 7.64 13.61 -10.33
C VAL A 175 6.45 14.52 -10.01
N ALA A 176 6.21 15.55 -10.83
CA ALA A 176 5.06 16.43 -10.68
C ALA A 176 3.72 15.69 -10.82
N ASP A 177 3.63 14.75 -11.77
CA ASP A 177 2.42 13.94 -11.98
C ASP A 177 2.18 12.98 -10.81
N CYS A 178 3.26 12.38 -10.28
CA CYS A 178 3.21 11.53 -9.10
C CYS A 178 2.75 12.31 -7.85
N ALA A 179 3.31 13.50 -7.62
CA ALA A 179 2.90 14.36 -6.52
C ALA A 179 1.43 14.80 -6.64
N ALA A 180 0.99 15.20 -7.82
CA ALA A 180 -0.41 15.52 -8.09
C ALA A 180 -1.33 14.31 -7.90
N ALA A 181 -0.88 13.10 -8.25
CA ALA A 181 -1.61 11.88 -8.00
C ALA A 181 -1.74 11.56 -6.51
N LEU A 182 -0.68 11.79 -5.71
CA LEU A 182 -0.72 11.62 -4.26
C LEU A 182 -1.75 12.55 -3.61
N VAL A 183 -1.74 13.84 -3.98
CA VAL A 183 -2.77 14.79 -3.53
C VAL A 183 -4.16 14.32 -3.94
N ARG A 184 -4.37 13.97 -5.22
CA ARG A 184 -5.68 13.53 -5.72
C ARG A 184 -6.26 12.33 -4.98
N VAL A 185 -5.44 11.38 -4.54
CA VAL A 185 -5.95 10.20 -3.80
C VAL A 185 -6.06 10.43 -2.29
N GLY A 186 -5.29 11.38 -1.76
CA GLY A 186 -5.22 11.69 -0.33
C GLY A 186 -6.21 12.76 0.12
N ASP A 187 -6.45 13.77 -0.71
CA ASP A 187 -7.30 14.92 -0.42
C ASP A 187 -8.76 14.48 -0.34
N VAL A 188 -9.23 14.34 0.90
CA VAL A 188 -10.63 14.03 1.22
C VAL A 188 -11.44 15.32 1.32
N SER A 189 -10.79 16.43 1.69
CA SER A 189 -11.43 17.71 1.90
C SER A 189 -11.83 18.43 0.61
N GLY A 190 -11.14 18.15 -0.50
CA GLY A 190 -11.34 18.74 -1.82
C GLY A 190 -10.62 20.08 -2.02
N ASP A 191 -9.65 20.43 -1.17
CA ASP A 191 -8.92 21.70 -1.25
C ASP A 191 -7.60 21.63 -2.06
N ASN A 192 -7.31 20.47 -2.64
CA ASN A 192 -6.08 20.14 -3.38
C ASN A 192 -4.79 20.26 -2.55
N LEU A 193 -4.89 20.11 -1.24
CA LEU A 193 -3.77 20.00 -0.32
C LEU A 193 -3.90 18.71 0.49
N LEU A 194 -2.84 18.33 1.19
CA LEU A 194 -2.86 17.21 2.13
C LEU A 194 -2.61 17.72 3.54
N GLY A 195 -3.61 17.62 4.41
CA GLY A 195 -3.43 17.84 5.84
C GLY A 195 -2.86 16.61 6.55
N THR A 196 -2.46 16.79 7.81
CA THR A 196 -1.94 15.68 8.65
C THR A 196 -2.92 14.49 8.74
N ALA A 197 -4.22 14.74 8.80
CA ALA A 197 -5.23 13.69 8.90
C ALA A 197 -5.33 12.84 7.61
N GLU A 198 -5.20 13.48 6.45
CA GLU A 198 -5.25 12.84 5.13
C GLU A 198 -3.99 12.03 4.87
N LEU A 199 -2.81 12.57 5.23
CA LEU A 199 -1.56 11.83 5.23
C LEU A 199 -1.64 10.60 6.14
N ALA A 200 -2.17 10.76 7.37
CA ALA A 200 -2.31 9.64 8.29
C ALA A 200 -3.26 8.56 7.75
N ARG A 201 -4.32 8.95 7.04
CA ARG A 201 -5.22 8.02 6.33
C ARG A 201 -4.48 7.27 5.23
N LEU A 202 -3.65 7.94 4.42
CA LEU A 202 -2.82 7.28 3.41
C LEU A 202 -1.86 6.27 4.05
N PHE A 203 -1.17 6.64 5.13
CA PHE A 203 -0.26 5.73 5.83
C PHE A 203 -0.98 4.53 6.46
N ARG A 204 -2.16 4.72 7.06
CA ARG A 204 -2.97 3.60 7.57
C ARG A 204 -3.41 2.66 6.45
N GLY A 205 -3.84 3.21 5.31
CA GLY A 205 -4.16 2.42 4.12
C GLY A 205 -2.96 1.64 3.57
N ALA A 206 -1.77 2.25 3.56
CA ALA A 206 -0.54 1.59 3.16
C ALA A 206 -0.14 0.47 4.12
N ALA A 207 -0.20 0.71 5.43
CA ALA A 207 0.07 -0.29 6.46
C ALA A 207 -0.88 -1.49 6.36
N TRP A 208 -2.15 -1.24 6.04
CA TRP A 208 -3.13 -2.29 5.78
C TRP A 208 -2.76 -3.14 4.56
N LEU A 209 -2.33 -2.54 3.44
CA LEU A 209 -1.88 -3.32 2.29
C LEU A 209 -0.64 -4.16 2.60
N LEU A 210 0.31 -3.59 3.35
CA LEU A 210 1.53 -4.31 3.76
C LEU A 210 1.20 -5.50 4.66
N SER A 211 0.23 -5.39 5.57
CA SER A 211 -0.18 -6.50 6.43
C SER A 211 -0.80 -7.65 5.62
N LEU A 212 -1.61 -7.34 4.60
CA LEU A 212 -2.17 -8.34 3.68
C LEU A 212 -1.13 -8.98 2.77
N GLN A 213 -0.10 -8.23 2.36
CA GLN A 213 1.01 -8.78 1.56
C GLN A 213 1.89 -9.73 2.35
N ALA A 214 2.08 -9.44 3.64
CA ALA A 214 2.85 -10.30 4.54
C ALA A 214 2.11 -11.59 4.93
N GLU A 215 0.83 -11.74 4.53
CA GLU A 215 -0.08 -12.81 4.98
C GLU A 215 0.02 -12.99 6.52
N ALA A 216 0.11 -11.85 7.24
CA ALA A 216 0.44 -11.85 8.65
C ALA A 216 -0.58 -12.65 9.47
N ALA A 217 -0.09 -13.47 10.40
CA ALA A 217 -0.95 -14.21 11.33
C ALA A 217 -1.94 -13.26 12.05
N PRO A 218 -3.12 -13.73 12.47
CA PRO A 218 -4.18 -12.88 13.04
C PRO A 218 -3.70 -11.99 14.20
N GLU A 219 -2.85 -12.54 15.07
CA GLU A 219 -2.28 -11.83 16.22
C GLU A 219 -1.39 -10.66 15.77
N LEU A 220 -0.61 -10.89 14.70
CA LEU A 220 0.22 -9.86 14.08
C LEU A 220 -0.60 -8.86 13.26
N SER A 221 -1.73 -9.28 12.70
CA SER A 221 -2.65 -8.41 11.97
C SER A 221 -3.30 -7.38 12.89
N GLY A 222 -3.71 -7.76 14.10
CA GLY A 222 -4.21 -6.83 15.12
C GLY A 222 -3.15 -5.81 15.56
N LEU A 223 -1.91 -6.26 15.75
CA LEU A 223 -0.77 -5.38 16.03
C LEU A 223 -0.44 -4.47 14.84
N ALA A 224 -0.45 -4.99 13.61
CA ALA A 224 -0.18 -4.21 12.41
C ALA A 224 -1.23 -3.10 12.21
N ASN A 225 -2.50 -3.37 12.51
CA ASN A 225 -3.57 -2.36 12.43
C ASN A 225 -3.38 -1.26 13.49
N SER A 226 -3.10 -1.62 14.74
CA SER A 226 -2.87 -0.64 15.81
C SER A 226 -1.56 0.14 15.63
N ALA A 227 -0.48 -0.54 15.23
CA ALA A 227 0.78 0.09 14.83
C ALA A 227 0.60 1.00 13.61
N GLY A 228 -0.26 0.61 12.66
CA GLY A 228 -0.62 1.44 11.50
C GLY A 228 -1.31 2.74 11.92
N VAL A 229 -2.16 2.73 12.95
CA VAL A 229 -2.80 3.94 13.47
C VAL A 229 -1.78 4.90 14.06
N VAL A 230 -0.94 4.42 14.98
CA VAL A 230 0.06 5.27 15.65
C VAL A 230 1.16 5.69 14.67
N GLY A 231 1.70 4.73 13.94
CA GLY A 231 2.73 4.94 12.92
C GLY A 231 2.26 5.85 11.79
N GLY A 232 0.99 5.75 11.40
CA GLY A 232 0.42 6.62 10.37
C GLY A 232 0.31 8.08 10.80
N VAL A 233 -0.09 8.34 12.05
CA VAL A 233 -0.10 9.72 12.59
C VAL A 233 1.31 10.25 12.78
N ALA A 234 2.23 9.44 13.31
CA ALA A 234 3.62 9.84 13.48
C ALA A 234 4.30 10.15 12.13
N GLY A 235 4.13 9.26 11.14
CA GLY A 235 4.65 9.46 9.78
C GLY A 235 4.06 10.70 9.12
N ALA A 236 2.76 10.96 9.28
CA ALA A 236 2.11 12.15 8.76
C ALA A 236 2.69 13.45 9.34
N ARG A 237 2.95 13.49 10.65
CA ARG A 237 3.54 14.67 11.30
C ARG A 237 4.98 14.91 10.86
N LEU A 238 5.80 13.87 10.82
CA LEU A 238 7.18 13.97 10.34
C LEU A 238 7.24 14.44 8.88
N MET A 239 6.31 13.96 8.05
CA MET A 239 6.21 14.39 6.65
C MET A 239 5.78 15.86 6.55
N MET A 240 4.80 16.29 7.35
CA MET A 240 4.37 17.68 7.41
C MET A 240 5.53 18.60 7.83
N GLU A 241 6.17 18.30 8.96
CA GLU A 241 7.29 19.09 9.50
C GLU A 241 8.50 19.18 8.57
N SER A 242 8.65 18.22 7.64
CA SER A 242 9.81 18.19 6.72
C SER A 242 9.53 18.77 5.33
N LEU A 243 8.26 18.85 4.90
CA LEU A 243 7.90 19.23 3.54
C LEU A 243 7.00 20.47 3.45
N ASP A 244 6.41 20.92 4.56
CA ASP A 244 5.62 22.16 4.63
C ASP A 244 6.58 23.36 4.63
N TYR A 245 6.92 23.83 3.43
CA TYR A 245 7.96 24.84 3.26
C TYR A 245 7.44 26.26 3.47
N ASP A 246 6.14 26.49 3.30
CA ASP A 246 5.51 27.78 3.56
C ASP A 246 4.83 27.87 4.94
N GLY A 247 4.73 26.76 5.68
CA GLY A 247 4.32 26.71 7.09
C GLY A 247 2.81 26.79 7.28
N ASP A 248 2.02 26.43 6.26
CA ASP A 248 0.56 26.53 6.29
C ASP A 248 -0.14 25.30 6.95
N GLY A 249 0.66 24.30 7.34
CA GLY A 249 0.22 23.06 7.97
C GLY A 249 -0.38 22.05 7.00
N ARG A 250 -0.15 22.21 5.69
CA ARG A 250 -0.65 21.36 4.61
C ARG A 250 0.45 21.12 3.58
N LEU A 251 0.29 20.08 2.77
CA LEU A 251 1.23 19.78 1.69
C LEU A 251 0.56 19.92 0.33
N SER A 252 1.09 20.82 -0.49
CA SER A 252 0.72 20.94 -1.90
C SER A 252 1.48 19.94 -2.78
N ALA A 253 0.98 19.68 -3.99
CA ALA A 253 1.70 18.89 -4.99
C ALA A 253 3.08 19.48 -5.35
N ARG A 254 3.20 20.81 -5.28
CA ARG A 254 4.46 21.52 -5.52
C ARG A 254 5.50 21.15 -4.46
N GLU A 255 5.13 21.20 -3.19
CA GLU A 255 6.03 20.90 -2.07
C GLU A 255 6.44 19.44 -2.03
N LEU A 256 5.51 18.52 -2.33
CA LEU A 256 5.80 17.10 -2.49
C LEU A 256 6.82 16.83 -3.61
N GLY A 257 6.73 17.57 -4.71
CA GLY A 257 7.64 17.47 -5.86
C GLY A 257 8.92 18.32 -5.75
N GLN A 258 8.97 19.23 -4.77
CA GLN A 258 10.07 20.17 -4.58
C GLN A 258 11.39 19.41 -4.41
N ASP A 259 12.43 19.88 -5.10
CA ASP A 259 13.79 19.32 -5.16
C ASP A 259 13.92 17.89 -5.72
N ARG A 260 12.80 17.26 -6.10
CA ARG A 260 12.74 15.92 -6.69
C ARG A 260 12.46 15.98 -8.19
N ALA A 261 11.71 17.00 -8.64
CA ALA A 261 11.30 17.16 -10.03
C ALA A 261 12.46 17.46 -10.99
N ALA A 262 13.50 18.13 -10.51
CA ALA A 262 14.75 18.29 -11.22
C ALA A 262 15.86 17.80 -10.29
N LEU A 263 16.39 16.60 -10.55
CA LEU A 263 17.66 16.16 -9.99
C LEU A 263 18.81 16.94 -10.66
N ALA A 264 18.71 18.27 -10.60
CA ALA A 264 19.65 19.21 -11.15
C ALA A 264 20.44 19.78 -9.97
N THR A 265 21.74 19.54 -9.96
CA THR A 265 22.62 20.25 -9.02
C THR A 265 22.75 21.69 -9.49
N GLY A 266 22.08 22.62 -8.80
CA GLY A 266 22.20 24.07 -9.04
C GLY A 266 23.50 24.69 -8.51
N GLY A 267 24.58 23.89 -8.40
CA GLY A 267 25.82 24.33 -7.77
C GLY A 267 26.42 25.54 -8.47
N GLU A 268 26.93 26.50 -7.68
CA GLU A 268 27.68 27.65 -8.19
C GLU A 268 29.12 27.22 -8.52
N ALA A 269 29.57 27.44 -9.75
CA ALA A 269 30.91 27.05 -10.20
C ALA A 269 32.04 27.75 -9.42
N ARG A 270 31.75 28.90 -8.79
CA ARG A 270 32.67 29.60 -7.88
C ARG A 270 32.61 29.11 -6.43
N GLY A 271 31.71 28.18 -6.11
CA GLY A 271 31.61 27.57 -4.79
C GLY A 271 32.94 26.93 -4.40
N ARG A 272 33.47 27.28 -3.23
CA ARG A 272 34.64 26.62 -2.66
C ARG A 272 34.18 25.51 -1.72
N PRO A 273 34.82 24.33 -1.74
CA PRO A 273 34.54 23.29 -0.75
C PRO A 273 34.69 23.89 0.65
N LEU A 274 33.64 23.79 1.47
CA LEU A 274 33.79 24.03 2.90
C LEU A 274 34.69 22.93 3.47
N ALA A 275 35.48 23.25 4.50
CA ALA A 275 36.21 22.25 5.28
C ALA A 275 35.21 21.40 6.07
N LEU A 276 34.62 20.42 5.39
CA LEU A 276 33.61 19.51 5.91
C LEU A 276 34.20 18.47 6.87
N GLU A 277 35.53 18.44 7.08
CA GLU A 277 36.17 17.51 8.02
C GLU A 277 35.60 17.63 9.45
N ARG A 278 35.15 18.82 9.87
CA ARG A 278 34.48 19.00 11.18
C ARG A 278 33.02 18.57 11.19
N LEU A 279 32.37 18.49 10.04
CA LEU A 279 31.01 17.99 9.91
C LEU A 279 30.97 16.47 10.03
N SER A 280 32.01 15.75 9.57
CA SER A 280 32.17 14.31 9.85
C SER A 280 32.34 14.01 11.34
N GLU A 281 33.03 14.87 12.09
CA GLU A 281 33.17 14.75 13.55
C GLU A 281 31.82 14.96 14.26
N GLY A 282 31.03 15.95 13.83
CA GLY A 282 29.68 16.18 14.34
C GLY A 282 28.71 15.04 14.01
N ALA A 283 28.80 14.46 12.82
CA ALA A 283 27.99 13.30 12.43
C ALA A 283 28.37 12.04 13.25
N ALA A 284 29.65 11.84 13.54
CA ALA A 284 30.11 10.77 14.42
C ALA A 284 29.64 10.96 15.86
N LEU A 285 29.62 12.20 16.38
CA LEU A 285 29.08 12.53 17.70
C LEU A 285 27.57 12.26 17.77
N LEU A 286 26.79 12.70 16.77
CA LEU A 286 25.35 12.43 16.68
C LEU A 286 25.07 10.92 16.63
N ARG A 287 25.84 10.18 15.83
CA ARG A 287 25.75 8.71 15.79
C ARG A 287 26.04 8.10 17.17
N GLY A 288 27.09 8.54 17.86
CA GLY A 288 27.43 8.06 19.20
C GLY A 288 26.36 8.38 20.25
N ILE A 289 25.67 9.52 20.14
CA ILE A 289 24.54 9.87 21.01
C ILE A 289 23.34 8.96 20.73
N VAL A 290 23.02 8.73 19.46
CA VAL A 290 21.92 7.84 19.06
C VAL A 290 22.20 6.40 19.48
N GLU A 291 23.41 5.90 19.22
CA GLU A 291 23.84 4.56 19.65
C GLU A 291 23.87 4.44 21.18
N GLY A 292 24.32 5.47 21.90
CA GLY A 292 24.29 5.50 23.37
C GLY A 292 22.87 5.54 23.95
N LEU A 293 21.92 6.18 23.26
CA LEU A 293 20.50 6.18 23.62
C LEU A 293 19.81 4.84 23.28
N LEU A 294 20.30 4.13 22.26
CA LEU A 294 19.75 2.85 21.81
C LEU A 294 20.41 1.63 22.48
N GLY A 295 21.63 1.77 23.01
CA GLY A 295 22.50 0.70 23.46
C GLY A 295 22.76 0.62 24.97
N SER A 296 22.02 1.34 25.80
CA SER A 296 22.15 1.21 27.27
C SER A 296 21.19 0.14 27.81
N GLU A 297 21.62 -1.12 27.75
CA GLU A 297 21.18 -2.17 28.70
C GLU A 297 22.06 -2.15 29.96
#